data_AF-A0A2N2EQP5-F1
#
_entry.id   AF-A0A2N2EQP5-F1
#
_cell.length_a   1.000
_cell.length_b   1.000
_cell.length_c   1.000
_cell.angle_alpha   90.00
_cell.angle_beta   90.00
_cell.angle_gamma   90.00
#
_symmetry.space_group_name_H-M   'P 1'
#
loop_
_entity.id
_entity.type
_entity.pdbx_description
1 polymer ?
#
loop_
_entity_poly.entity_id
_entity_poly.type
_entity_poly.pdbx_seq_one_letter_code
_entity_poly.pdbx_strand_id
1 'polypeptide(L)'
;MATTGRTAAALWAALAAAAALAAAVLVSFFPPPATFALVYPPDNPHVRPGRFTVPACNGLQCRLCPYECFLPEGALGRCKVRINYGGRIKTLVYPRPAAAKK
;
A
#
# COMPACT_ATOMS: atom_id res chain seq x y z
N MET A 1 -34.13 -30.96 -21.38
CA MET A 1 -33.96 -29.48 -21.40
C MET A 1 -33.24 -28.90 -20.18
N ALA A 2 -33.00 -29.64 -19.08
CA ALA A 2 -32.41 -29.10 -17.84
C ALA A 2 -30.86 -29.14 -17.75
N THR A 3 -30.19 -29.81 -18.69
CA THR A 3 -28.72 -30.02 -18.68
C THR A 3 -27.93 -28.81 -19.17
N THR A 4 -28.47 -28.05 -20.12
CA THR A 4 -27.81 -26.87 -20.73
C THR A 4 -27.63 -25.71 -19.76
N GLY A 5 -28.56 -25.53 -18.80
CA GLY A 5 -28.45 -24.50 -17.77
C GLY A 5 -27.38 -24.81 -16.71
N ARG A 6 -27.19 -26.09 -16.38
CA ARG A 6 -26.19 -26.54 -15.40
C ARG A 6 -24.76 -26.44 -15.95
N THR A 7 -24.56 -26.75 -17.24
CA THR A 7 -23.24 -26.62 -17.89
C THR A 7 -22.83 -25.17 -18.06
N ALA A 8 -23.77 -24.28 -18.42
CA ALA A 8 -23.52 -22.84 -18.49
C ALA A 8 -23.11 -22.26 -17.12
N ALA A 9 -23.84 -22.62 -16.05
CA ALA A 9 -23.50 -22.16 -14.69
C ALA A 9 -22.12 -22.67 -14.22
N ALA A 10 -21.76 -23.92 -14.53
CA ALA A 10 -20.46 -24.48 -14.21
C ALA A 10 -19.31 -23.78 -14.96
N LEU A 11 -19.51 -23.44 -16.24
CA LEU A 11 -18.53 -22.68 -17.03
C LEU A 11 -18.31 -21.26 -16.48
N TRP A 12 -19.38 -20.56 -16.11
CA TRP A 12 -19.28 -19.24 -15.48
C TRP A 12 -18.57 -19.30 -14.12
N ALA A 13 -18.87 -20.31 -13.29
CA ALA A 13 -18.20 -20.50 -12.02
C ALA A 13 -16.69 -20.80 -12.21
N ALA A 14 -16.34 -21.62 -13.19
CA ALA A 14 -14.93 -21.92 -13.51
C ALA A 14 -14.18 -20.70 -14.02
N LEU A 15 -14.80 -19.90 -14.90
CA LEU A 15 -14.23 -18.64 -15.40
C LEU A 15 -14.03 -17.61 -14.28
N ALA A 16 -15.02 -17.46 -13.38
CA ALA A 16 -14.91 -16.56 -12.24
C ALA A 16 -13.78 -16.99 -11.28
N ALA A 17 -13.66 -18.29 -11.00
CA ALA A 17 -12.59 -18.83 -10.17
C ALA A 17 -11.20 -18.63 -10.82
N ALA A 18 -11.08 -18.88 -12.12
CA ALA A 18 -9.84 -18.65 -12.86
C ALA A 18 -9.44 -17.16 -12.87
N ALA A 19 -10.40 -16.24 -13.06
CA ALA A 19 -10.16 -14.81 -13.00
C ALA A 19 -9.71 -14.35 -11.60
N ALA A 20 -10.32 -14.89 -10.54
CA ALA A 20 -9.93 -14.59 -9.16
C ALA A 20 -8.50 -15.07 -8.85
N LEU A 21 -8.14 -16.28 -9.27
CA LEU A 21 -6.79 -16.83 -9.13
C LEU A 21 -5.77 -16.00 -9.91
N ALA A 22 -6.08 -15.64 -11.16
CA ALA A 22 -5.21 -14.80 -11.99
C ALA A 22 -4.99 -13.41 -11.36
N ALA A 23 -6.04 -12.78 -10.82
CA ALA A 23 -5.92 -11.51 -10.12
C ALA A 23 -5.07 -11.61 -8.85
N ALA A 24 -5.23 -12.68 -8.05
CA ALA A 24 -4.40 -12.92 -6.87
C ALA A 24 -2.92 -13.10 -7.22
N VAL A 25 -2.64 -13.88 -8.28
CA VAL A 25 -1.29 -14.08 -8.81
C VAL A 25 -0.70 -12.74 -9.26
N LEU A 26 -1.44 -11.94 -10.04
CA LEU A 26 -1.00 -10.63 -10.51
C LEU A 26 -0.62 -9.70 -9.34
N VAL A 27 -1.46 -9.62 -8.30
CA VAL A 27 -1.21 -8.79 -7.11
C VAL A 27 -0.02 -9.30 -6.29
N SER A 28 0.24 -10.61 -6.28
CA SER A 28 1.42 -11.15 -5.59
C SER A 28 2.75 -10.89 -6.31
N PHE A 29 2.75 -10.82 -7.66
CA PHE A 29 3.93 -10.50 -8.46
C PHE A 29 4.15 -9.00 -8.65
N PHE A 30 3.08 -8.21 -8.67
CA PHE A 30 3.10 -6.76 -8.70
C PHE A 30 2.43 -6.22 -7.43
N PRO A 31 3.08 -6.38 -6.26
CA PRO A 31 2.54 -5.84 -5.04
C PRO A 31 2.43 -4.32 -5.23
N PRO A 32 1.29 -3.68 -4.95
CA PRO A 32 1.28 -2.26 -4.67
C PRO A 32 2.26 -2.06 -3.50
N PRO A 33 3.45 -1.50 -3.81
CA PRO A 33 3.59 -0.08 -3.67
C PRO A 33 4.13 0.64 -4.93
N ALA A 34 3.25 0.99 -5.87
CA ALA A 34 3.59 1.91 -6.96
C ALA A 34 2.39 2.65 -7.59
N THR A 35 1.15 2.33 -7.19
CA THR A 35 -0.05 2.94 -7.80
C THR A 35 -0.07 4.45 -7.60
N PHE A 36 0.37 4.92 -6.42
CA PHE A 36 0.48 6.36 -6.14
C PHE A 36 1.72 7.00 -6.79
N ALA A 37 2.80 6.24 -6.99
CA ALA A 37 4.02 6.70 -7.65
C ALA A 37 3.84 6.95 -9.16
N LEU A 38 2.84 6.33 -9.79
CA LEU A 38 2.46 6.59 -11.18
C LEU A 38 1.75 7.94 -11.37
N VAL A 39 1.02 8.41 -10.35
CA VAL A 39 0.23 9.65 -10.42
C VAL A 39 1.07 10.87 -10.03
N TYR A 40 1.97 10.71 -9.06
CA TYR A 40 2.88 11.74 -8.59
C TYR A 40 4.27 11.10 -8.46
N PRO A 41 5.39 11.79 -8.77
CA PRO A 41 6.71 11.22 -8.61
C PRO A 41 7.10 11.12 -7.12
N PRO A 42 7.55 9.93 -6.66
CA PRO A 42 7.91 9.70 -5.27
C PRO A 42 9.23 10.36 -4.84
N ASP A 43 10.01 10.89 -5.77
CA ASP A 43 11.28 11.53 -5.44
C ASP A 43 11.14 13.05 -5.44
N ASN A 44 11.53 13.65 -4.31
CA ASN A 44 11.71 15.09 -4.19
C ASN A 44 13.04 15.33 -3.46
N PRO A 45 14.00 16.06 -4.06
CA PRO A 45 15.30 16.35 -3.44
C PRO A 45 15.20 16.98 -2.04
N HIS A 46 14.12 17.73 -1.78
CA HIS A 46 13.89 18.45 -0.54
C HIS A 46 13.27 17.57 0.57
N VAL A 47 12.74 16.39 0.23
CA VAL A 47 12.07 15.50 1.18
C VAL A 47 13.00 14.36 1.55
N ARG A 48 13.54 14.39 2.76
CA ARG A 48 14.35 13.29 3.31
C ARG A 48 13.47 12.06 3.54
N PRO A 49 13.89 10.86 3.11
CA PRO A 49 13.20 9.64 3.47
C PRO A 49 13.28 9.39 4.98
N GLY A 50 12.22 8.82 5.57
CA GLY A 50 12.23 8.39 6.97
C GLY A 50 13.30 7.33 7.21
N ARG A 51 14.23 7.57 8.15
CA ARG A 51 15.29 6.60 8.52
C ARG A 51 14.81 5.45 9.41
N PHE A 52 13.69 5.64 10.11
CA PHE A 52 13.17 4.70 11.10
C PHE A 52 12.02 3.87 10.52
N THR A 53 12.27 3.21 9.39
CA THR A 53 11.26 2.47 8.64
C THR A 53 11.78 1.09 8.28
N VAL A 54 10.93 0.08 8.40
CA VAL A 54 11.26 -1.30 8.03
C VAL A 54 10.26 -1.77 6.95
N PRO A 55 10.72 -2.40 5.86
CA PRO A 55 9.83 -2.99 4.88
C PRO A 55 9.00 -4.12 5.49
N ALA A 56 7.70 -4.14 5.15
CA ALA A 56 6.75 -5.16 5.56
C ALA A 56 5.85 -5.50 4.36
N CYS A 57 5.32 -6.73 4.28
CA CYS A 57 4.68 -7.34 3.10
C CYS A 57 4.24 -6.37 1.97
N ASN A 58 3.19 -5.59 2.20
CA ASN A 58 2.59 -4.65 1.24
C ASN A 58 2.74 -3.16 1.64
N GLY A 59 3.81 -2.83 2.37
CA GLY A 59 4.01 -1.47 2.86
C GLY A 59 5.25 -1.29 3.72
N LEU A 60 5.17 -0.35 4.65
CA LEU A 60 6.26 -0.01 5.55
C LEU A 60 5.76 0.04 6.98
N GLN A 61 6.55 -0.50 7.91
CA GLN A 61 6.34 -0.27 9.34
C GLN A 61 7.11 0.97 9.79
N CYS A 62 6.40 1.95 10.35
CA CYS A 62 6.99 3.17 10.89
C CYS A 62 7.39 2.98 12.35
N ARG A 63 8.70 2.98 12.66
CA ARG A 63 9.21 2.80 14.04
C ARG A 63 9.61 4.09 14.76
N LEU A 64 9.23 5.25 14.22
CA LEU A 64 9.57 6.53 14.88
C LEU A 64 8.69 6.85 16.09
N CYS A 65 7.40 6.48 16.04
CA CYS A 65 6.46 6.72 17.13
C CYS A 65 6.19 5.41 17.88
N PRO A 66 5.74 5.46 19.15
CA PRO A 66 5.50 4.25 19.96
C PRO A 66 4.37 3.36 19.42
N TYR A 67 3.58 3.85 18.45
CA TYR A 67 2.49 3.09 17.86
C TYR A 67 2.93 2.10 16.77
N GLU A 68 4.18 2.19 16.32
CA GLU A 68 4.78 1.27 15.32
C GLU A 68 3.87 0.94 14.12
N CYS A 69 3.18 1.95 13.60
CA CYS A 69 2.09 1.74 12.65
C CYS A 69 2.58 1.05 11.36
N PHE A 70 1.81 0.07 10.90
CA PHE A 70 1.93 -0.49 9.56
C PHE A 70 1.21 0.43 8.55
N LEU A 71 1.95 0.96 7.58
CA LEU A 71 1.44 1.88 6.55
C LEU A 71 1.52 1.18 5.17
N PRO A 72 0.40 0.68 4.64
CA PRO A 72 0.30 0.37 3.22
C PRO A 72 0.40 1.65 2.38
N GLU A 73 0.57 1.55 1.07
CA GLU A 73 0.68 2.75 0.23
C GLU A 73 -0.52 3.69 0.33
N GLY A 74 -0.23 4.99 0.37
CA GLY A 74 -1.23 6.03 0.51
C GLY A 74 -1.81 6.13 1.92
N ALA A 75 -1.50 5.19 2.82
CA ALA A 75 -2.05 5.20 4.17
C ALA A 75 -1.25 6.12 5.11
N LEU A 76 -2.01 6.74 6.00
CA LEU A 76 -1.51 7.58 7.08
C LEU A 76 -1.35 6.74 8.35
N GLY A 77 -0.26 6.97 9.08
CA GLY A 77 -0.12 6.44 10.43
C GLY A 77 -1.08 7.13 11.41
N ARG A 78 -1.20 6.59 12.62
CA ARG A 78 -2.01 7.19 13.71
C ARG A 78 -1.63 8.65 14.02
N CYS A 79 -0.39 9.01 13.76
CA CYS A 79 0.12 10.38 13.92
C CYS A 79 -0.44 11.39 12.90
N LYS A 80 -1.08 10.94 11.80
CA LYS A 80 -1.61 11.75 10.70
C LYS A 80 -0.61 12.65 9.98
N VAL A 81 0.68 12.58 10.33
CA VAL A 81 1.76 13.39 9.74
C VAL A 81 2.73 12.57 8.90
N ARG A 82 2.59 11.23 8.89
CA ARG A 82 3.44 10.31 8.13
C ARG A 82 2.59 9.50 7.18
N ILE A 83 3.02 9.44 5.92
CA ILE A 83 2.38 8.71 4.85
C ILE A 83 3.41 7.78 4.19
N ASN A 84 3.00 6.57 3.82
CA ASN A 84 3.79 5.73 2.94
C ASN A 84 3.47 6.12 1.49
N TYR A 85 4.49 6.51 0.75
CA TYR A 85 4.34 6.99 -0.61
C TYR A 85 5.55 6.61 -1.46
N GLY A 86 5.31 5.79 -2.50
CA GLY A 86 6.35 5.24 -3.36
C GLY A 86 7.32 4.33 -2.61
N GLY A 87 6.78 3.50 -1.70
CA GLY A 87 7.57 2.63 -0.84
C GLY A 87 8.55 3.38 0.09
N ARG A 88 8.29 4.66 0.41
CA ARG A 88 9.07 5.45 1.38
C ARG A 88 8.14 6.21 2.32
N ILE A 89 8.42 6.22 3.62
CA ILE A 89 7.68 7.08 4.55
C ILE A 89 8.19 8.52 4.42
N LYS A 90 7.24 9.42 4.15
CA LYS A 90 7.44 10.87 4.11
C LYS A 90 6.66 11.54 5.23
N THR A 91 7.11 12.73 5.61
CA THR A 91 6.43 13.57 6.60
C THR A 91 5.66 14.66 5.86
N LEU A 92 4.36 14.81 6.14
CA LEU A 92 3.47 15.81 5.54
C LEU A 92 3.63 17.20 6.15
N VAL A 93 4.20 17.26 7.35
CA VAL A 93 4.48 18.50 8.07
C VAL A 93 5.96 18.82 7.97
N TYR A 94 6.28 20.12 7.89
CA TYR A 94 7.64 20.56 8.14
C TYR A 94 8.00 20.23 9.60
N PRO A 95 9.22 19.78 9.91
CA PRO A 95 9.61 19.53 11.29
C PRO A 95 9.43 20.82 12.12
N ARG A 96 8.43 20.84 13.00
CA ARG A 96 8.53 21.58 14.26
C ARG A 96 9.15 20.59 15.25
N PRO A 97 10.45 20.66 15.51
CA PRO A 97 11.08 19.73 16.45
C PRO A 97 10.32 19.79 17.78
N ALA A 98 10.09 18.64 18.42
CA ALA A 98 9.45 18.61 19.75
C ALA A 98 10.28 19.35 20.82
N ALA A 99 11.53 19.67 20.51
CA ALA A 99 12.43 20.52 21.31
C ALA A 99 12.18 22.03 21.10
N ALA A 100 11.44 22.45 20.08
CA ALA A 100 10.93 23.81 19.97
C ALA A 100 9.69 23.94 20.88
N LYS A 101 9.92 23.90 22.19
CA LYS A 101 8.95 24.44 23.14
C LYS A 101 8.80 25.93 22.85
N LYS A 102 7.56 26.41 22.78
CA LYS A 102 7.26 27.84 22.90
C LYS A 102 7.73 28.34 24.27
#